data_AF-A0A7J9EYW4-F1
#
_entry.id   AF-A0A7J9EYW4-F1
#
_cell.length_a   1.000
_cell.length_b   1.000
_cell.length_c   1.000
_cell.angle_alpha   90.00
_cell.angle_beta   90.00
_cell.angle_gamma   90.00
#
_symmetry.space_group_name_H-M   'P 1'
#
loop_
_entity.id
_entity.type
_entity.pdbx_description
1 polymer ?
#
loop_
_entity_poly.entity_id
_entity_poly.type
_entity_poly.pdbx_seq_one_letter_code
_entity_poly.pdbx_strand_id
1 'polypeptide(L)' 'MLGVFTPDMHFVYVLPGWEGSVADGRVLRDAISRRHGLKVPHGCYYLVDVGYTNCEGFLAPFRGQIYHLNEWR' A
#
# COMPACT_ATOMS: atom_id res chain seq x y z
N MET A 1 -7.55 5.81 6.55
CA MET A 1 -7.11 4.50 7.10
C MET A 1 -6.23 3.84 6.07
N LEU A 2 -5.10 3.23 6.47
CA LEU A 2 -4.25 2.45 5.57
C LEU A 2 -4.33 0.97 5.95
N GLY A 3 -4.54 0.10 4.97
CA GLY A 3 -4.50 -1.34 5.14
C GLY A 3 -3.59 -1.96 4.09
N VAL A 4 -2.76 -2.92 4.50
CA VAL A 4 -1.95 -3.73 3.60
C VAL A 4 -2.39 -5.16 3.76
N PHE A 5 -2.70 -5.81 2.64
CA PHE A 5 -3.18 -7.17 2.59
C PHE A 5 -2.36 -8.01 1.60
N THR A 6 -2.35 -9.31 1.82
CA THR A 6 -1.78 -10.30 0.90
C THR A 6 -2.76 -10.62 -0.23
N PRO A 7 -2.33 -11.26 -1.33
CA PRO A 7 -3.24 -11.65 -2.42
C PRO A 7 -4.45 -12.49 -1.96
N ASP A 8 -4.29 -13.29 -0.91
CA ASP A 8 -5.35 -14.05 -0.24
C ASP A 8 -6.18 -13.24 0.78
N MET A 9 -6.14 -11.91 0.70
CA MET A 9 -6.96 -10.96 1.48
C MET A 9 -6.72 -10.98 3.00
N HIS A 10 -5.54 -11.43 3.46
CA HIS A 10 -5.17 -11.33 4.87
C HIS A 10 -4.46 -10.01 5.17
N PHE A 11 -4.95 -9.27 6.16
CA PHE A 11 -4.30 -8.04 6.62
C PHE A 11 -2.97 -8.35 7.30
N VAL A 12 -1.89 -7.75 6.79
CA VAL A 12 -0.55 -7.80 7.39
C VAL A 12 -0.21 -6.53 8.15
N TYR A 13 -0.92 -5.44 7.86
CA TYR A 13 -0.76 -4.16 8.54
C TYR A 13 -2.03 -3.31 8.44
N VAL A 14 -2.39 -2.65 9.54
CA VAL A 14 -3.52 -1.72 9.60
C VAL A 14 -3.12 -0.48 10.40
N LEU A 15 -3.34 0.69 9.81
CA LEU A 15 -3.16 1.99 10.45
C LEU A 15 -4.51 2.75 10.52
N PRO A 16 -5.20 2.67 11.66
CA PRO A 16 -6.41 3.45 11.91
C PRO A 16 -6.07 4.90 12.31
N GLY A 17 -7.09 5.77 12.37
CA GLY A 17 -6.97 7.09 13.00
C GLY A 17 -6.55 8.25 12.09
N TRP A 18 -6.69 8.10 10.78
CA TRP A 18 -6.51 9.21 9.83
C TRP A 18 -7.85 9.72 9.31
N GLU A 19 -8.02 11.05 9.36
CA GLU A 19 -9.18 11.75 8.82
C GLU A 19 -9.27 11.61 7.29
N GLY A 20 -10.50 11.51 6.77
CA GLY A 20 -10.76 11.12 5.36
C GLY A 20 -10.23 12.07 4.28
N SER A 21 -9.78 13.27 4.65
CA SER A 21 -9.24 14.27 3.72
C SER A 21 -7.71 14.34 3.70
N VAL A 22 -7.02 13.49 4.47
CA VAL A 22 -5.55 13.49 4.52
C VAL A 22 -5.00 12.82 3.27
N ALA A 23 -4.00 13.46 2.66
CA ALA A 23 -3.30 12.91 1.50
C ALA A 23 -2.67 11.54 1.80
N ASP A 24 -2.96 10.57 0.95
CA ASP A 24 -2.47 9.19 0.99
C ASP A 24 -0.96 9.09 1.27
N GLY A 25 -0.14 9.88 0.59
CA GLY A 25 1.32 9.90 0.80
C GLY A 25 1.75 10.27 2.23
N ARG A 26 0.98 11.10 2.94
CA ARG A 26 1.24 11.39 4.36
C ARG A 26 0.94 10.20 5.25
N VAL A 27 -0.17 9.50 4.98
CA VAL A 27 -0.58 8.31 5.73
C VAL A 27 0.45 7.19 5.56
N LEU A 28 0.93 6.97 4.33
CA LEU A 28 1.97 5.97 4.07
C LEU A 28 3.32 6.34 4.70
N ARG A 29 3.73 7.61 4.63
CA ARG A 29 4.97 8.06 5.26
C ARG A 29 4.95 7.83 6.77
N ASP A 30 3.82 8.11 7.42
CA ASP A 30 3.62 7.84 8.83
C ASP A 30 3.61 6.34 9.13
N ALA A 31 2.97 5.53 8.27
CA ALA A 31 2.99 4.07 8.42
C ALA A 31 4.42 3.51 8.42
N ILE A 32 5.31 4.03 7.57
CA ILE A 32 6.70 3.55 7.44
C ILE A 32 7.59 4.07 8.59
N SER A 33 7.37 5.30 9.06
CA SER A 33 8.25 5.96 10.05
C SER A 33 8.04 5.48 11.49
N ARG A 34 6.93 4.77 11.77
CA ARG A 34 6.61 4.27 13.12
C ARG A 34 7.58 3.17 13.56
N ARG A 35 7.82 3.08 14.88
CA ARG A 35 8.72 2.08 15.49
C ARG A 35 8.37 0.62 15.14
N HIS A 36 7.08 0.33 15.02
CA HIS A 36 6.53 -0.95 14.53
C HIS A 36 5.74 -0.72 13.23
N GLY A 37 6.26 0.18 12.39
CA GLY A 37 5.63 0.60 11.14
C GLY A 37 5.62 -0.48 10.08
N LEU A 38 4.97 -0.16 8.97
CA LEU A 38 4.93 -0.99 7.78
C LEU A 38 6.35 -1.22 7.27
N LYS A 39 6.73 -2.50 7.12
CA LYS A 39 8.02 -2.91 6.58
C LYS A 39 7.81 -3.67 5.28
N VAL A 40 8.62 -3.34 4.28
CA VAL A 40 8.65 -4.09 3.04
C VAL A 40 9.76 -5.16 3.14
N PRO A 41 9.46 -6.44 2.91
CA PRO A 41 10.49 -7.47 2.85
C PRO A 41 11.53 -7.16 1.76
N HIS A 42 12.79 -7.52 2.01
CA HIS A 42 13.86 -7.30 1.03
C HIS A 42 13.56 -8.03 -0.28
N GLY A 43 13.67 -7.32 -1.41
CA GLY A 43 13.38 -7.86 -2.74
C GLY A 43 11.90 -7.95 -3.09
N CYS A 44 11.00 -7.47 -2.22
CA CYS A 44 9.56 -7.43 -2.47
C CYS A 44 9.06 -5.98 -2.64
N TYR A 45 7.90 -5.85 -3.27
CA TYR A 45 7.18 -4.58 -3.41
C TYR A 45 5.71 -4.79 -3.04
N TYR A 46 5.14 -3.81 -2.33
CA TYR A 46 3.68 -3.71 -2.20
C TYR A 46 3.10 -2.98 -3.40
N LEU A 47 2.03 -3.51 -3.96
CA LEU A 47 1.21 -2.79 -4.92
C LEU A 47 0.36 -1.76 -4.15
N VAL A 48 0.41 -0.50 -4.55
CA VAL A 48 -0.29 0.60 -3.90
C VAL A 48 -1.29 1.25 -4.86
N ASP A 49 -2.25 2.01 -4.33
CA ASP A 49 -3.21 2.71 -5.18
C ASP A 49 -2.54 3.75 -6.09
N VAL A 50 -3.21 4.10 -7.20
CA VAL A 50 -2.72 5.05 -8.21
C VAL A 50 -2.41 6.47 -7.68
N GLY A 51 -2.90 6.77 -6.47
CA GLY A 51 -2.63 8.02 -5.74
C GLY A 51 -1.24 8.07 -5.09
N TYR A 52 -0.55 6.94 -4.97
CA TYR A 52 0.78 6.86 -4.36
C TYR A 52 1.90 7.06 -5.39
N THR A 53 3.06 7.52 -4.91
CA THR A 53 4.26 7.68 -5.72
C THR A 53 5.10 6.41 -5.68
N ASN A 54 5.62 5.98 -6.83
CA ASN A 54 6.58 4.88 -6.92
C ASN A 54 7.84 5.19 -6.11
N CYS A 55 8.22 4.28 -5.21
CA CYS A 55 9.45 4.35 -4.45
C CYS A 55 9.92 2.95 -4.06
N GLU A 56 11.09 2.85 -3.42
CA GLU A 56 11.60 1.55 -2.97
C GLU A 56 10.58 0.85 -2.06
N GLY A 57 10.22 -0.39 -2.44
CA GLY A 57 9.22 -1.20 -1.74
C GLY A 57 7.74 -0.89 -2.04
N PHE A 58 7.43 0.14 -2.84
CA PHE A 58 6.04 0.50 -3.20
C PHE A 58 5.89 0.81 -4.69
N LEU A 59 4.98 0.09 -5.35
CA LEU A 59 4.72 0.23 -6.78
C LEU A 59 3.25 0.57 -7.03
N ALA A 60 3.00 1.75 -7.58
CA ALA A 60 1.71 2.16 -8.09
C ALA A 60 1.51 1.60 -9.51
N PRO A 61 0.30 1.11 -9.84
CA PRO A 61 -0.05 0.66 -11.17
C PRO A 61 0.17 1.76 -12.22
N PHE A 62 0.54 1.36 -13.44
CA PHE A 62 0.67 2.30 -14.55
C PHE A 62 -0.68 2.97 -14.85
N ARG A 63 -0.68 4.31 -14.88
CA ARG A 63 -1.89 5.09 -15.18
C ARG A 63 -2.38 4.79 -16.59
N GLY A 64 -3.63 4.39 -16.73
CA GLY A 64 -4.24 4.03 -18.01
C GLY A 64 -4.18 2.54 -18.35
N GLN A 65 -3.54 1.71 -17.51
CA GLN A 65 -3.63 0.26 -17.61
C GLN A 65 -4.55 -0.26 -16.50
N ILE A 66 -5.62 -0.96 -16.89
CA ILE A 66 -6.46 -1.67 -15.93
C ILE A 66 -5.81 -3.01 -15.63
N TYR A 67 -5.33 -3.17 -14.42
CA TYR A 67 -4.81 -4.44 -13.92
C TYR A 67 -5.99 -5.26 -13.40
N HIS A 68 -6.62 -6.03 -14.29
CA HIS A 68 -7.45 -7.14 -13.86
C HIS A 68 -6.54 -8.32 -13.59
N LEU A 69 -6.22 -8.54 -12.31
CA LEU A 69 -5.62 -9.80 -11.88
C LEU A 69 -6.61 -10.92 -12.26
N ASN A 70 -6.21 -11.78 -13.20
CA ASN A 70 -6.94 -12.99 -13.59
C ASN A 70 -6.86 -14.04 -12.46
N GLU A 71 -7.30 -13.69 -11.26
CA GLU A 71 -7.22 -14.53 -10.06
C GLU A 71 -8.46 -15.44 -9.88
N TRP A 72 -9.40 -15.40 -10.82
CA TRP A 72 -10.56 -16.30 -10.81
C TRP A 72 -10.33 -17.49 -11.75
N ARG A 73 -9.94 -18.63 -11.17
CA ARG A 73 -10.07 -19.95 -11.78
C ARG A 73 -10.89 -20.86 -10.88
#